data_AF-A0A7V1JK93-F1
#
_entry.id   AF-A0A7V1JK93-F1
#
_cell.length_a   1.000
_cell.length_b   1.000
_cell.length_c   1.000
_cell.angle_alpha   90.00
_cell.angle_beta   90.00
_cell.angle_gamma   90.00
#
_symmetry.space_group_name_H-M   'P 1'
#
loop_
_entity.id
_entity.type
_entity.pdbx_description
1 polymer ?
#
loop_
_entity_poly.entity_id
_entity_poly.type
_entity_poly.pdbx_seq_one_letter_code
_entity_poly.pdbx_strand_id
1 'polypeptide(L)'
;MDAIISSPPYFGALDYARDNRLRLWFLGCEDWKTLDATLTASDKVYIPQMRICLQEMHRVLSNGHHCILVLGDVERDGKTRRTAEILADLAVEATGGGFELEMIYDDHIPDERRSRRYTQTTKFERILIMRKR
;
A
#
# COMPACT_ATOMS: atom_id res chain seq x y z
N MET A 1 12.90 5.45 16.14
CA MET A 1 12.69 4.09 15.58
C MET A 1 13.76 3.88 14.53
N ASP A 2 14.36 2.70 14.45
CA ASP A 2 15.54 2.46 13.59
C ASP A 2 15.20 1.67 12.33
N ALA A 3 13.95 1.22 12.20
CA ALA A 3 13.38 0.73 10.95
C ALA A 3 11.86 0.82 11.03
N ILE A 4 11.22 1.01 9.88
CA ILE A 4 9.78 0.80 9.70
C ILE A 4 9.62 -0.23 8.59
N ILE A 5 8.88 -1.30 8.85
CA ILE A 5 8.53 -2.32 7.84
C ILE A 5 7.02 -2.51 7.93
N SER A 6 6.30 -2.26 6.84
CA SER A 6 4.84 -2.35 6.84
C SER A 6 4.31 -2.77 5.47
N SER A 7 3.14 -3.40 5.46
CA SER A 7 2.36 -3.71 4.25
C SER A 7 1.06 -2.89 4.28
N PRO A 8 1.10 -1.61 3.87
CA PRO A 8 -0.08 -0.76 3.85
C PRO A 8 -1.15 -1.35 2.91
N PRO A 9 -2.42 -0.93 3.02
CA PRO A 9 -3.49 -1.46 2.19
C PRO A 9 -3.14 -1.33 0.71
N TYR A 10 -3.43 -2.37 -0.07
CA TYR A 10 -3.06 -2.45 -1.48
C TYR A 10 -4.00 -1.56 -2.28
N PHE A 11 -3.44 -0.81 -3.21
CA PHE A 11 -4.15 0.29 -3.84
C PHE A 11 -5.24 -0.16 -4.82
N GLY A 12 -6.46 -0.41 -4.34
CA GLY A 12 -7.57 -0.86 -5.19
C GLY A 12 -7.43 -2.32 -5.65
N ALA A 13 -6.62 -3.12 -4.96
CA ALA A 13 -6.47 -4.55 -5.23
C ALA A 13 -7.55 -5.41 -4.55
N LEU A 14 -8.22 -4.88 -3.52
CA LEU A 14 -9.18 -5.60 -2.70
C LEU A 14 -10.40 -4.74 -2.37
N ASP A 15 -11.57 -5.37 -2.41
CA ASP A 15 -12.82 -4.82 -1.88
C ASP A 15 -12.83 -5.10 -0.37
N TYR A 16 -12.03 -4.34 0.38
CA TYR A 16 -11.73 -4.61 1.79
C TYR A 16 -12.98 -4.75 2.65
N ALA A 17 -14.00 -3.92 2.46
CA ALA A 17 -15.22 -4.04 3.26
C ALA A 17 -16.03 -5.26 2.83
N ARG A 18 -16.11 -5.56 1.52
CA ARG A 18 -16.78 -6.77 1.03
C ARG A 18 -16.14 -8.03 1.58
N ASP A 19 -14.83 -8.11 1.52
CA ASP A 19 -14.06 -9.29 1.91
C ASP A 19 -14.04 -9.45 3.44
N ASN A 20 -14.15 -8.34 4.19
CA ASN A 20 -14.29 -8.35 5.64
C ASN A 20 -15.75 -8.24 6.15
N ARG A 21 -16.77 -8.33 5.29
CA ARG A 21 -18.18 -8.07 5.65
C ARG A 21 -18.70 -8.87 6.84
N LEU A 22 -18.24 -10.11 7.01
CA LEU A 22 -18.64 -10.94 8.16
C LEU A 22 -18.01 -10.42 9.47
N ARG A 23 -16.75 -9.96 9.43
CA ARG A 23 -16.10 -9.31 10.56
C ARG A 23 -16.77 -7.98 10.89
N LEU A 24 -17.11 -7.19 9.86
CA LEU A 24 -17.86 -5.95 10.01
C LEU A 24 -19.24 -6.19 10.64
N TRP A 25 -19.95 -7.23 10.23
CA TRP A 25 -21.21 -7.63 10.83
C TRP A 25 -21.08 -7.93 12.34
N PHE A 26 -20.05 -8.69 12.74
CA PHE A 26 -19.76 -8.94 14.17
C PHE A 26 -19.47 -7.65 14.96
N LEU A 27 -18.92 -6.62 14.31
CA LEU A 27 -18.65 -5.31 14.91
C LEU A 27 -19.86 -4.36 14.85
N GLY A 28 -21.03 -4.82 14.38
CA GLY A 28 -22.23 -4.00 14.24
C GLY A 28 -22.23 -3.07 13.03
N CYS A 29 -21.31 -3.26 12.07
CA CYS A 29 -21.30 -2.53 10.80
C CYS A 29 -22.07 -3.33 9.74
N GLU A 30 -23.33 -2.99 9.55
CA GLU A 30 -24.22 -3.65 8.58
C GLU A 30 -24.05 -3.10 7.15
N ASP A 31 -23.79 -1.79 7.03
CA ASP A 31 -23.60 -1.12 5.73
C ASP A 31 -22.14 -1.11 5.28
N TRP A 32 -21.61 -2.31 5.02
CA TRP A 32 -20.26 -2.47 4.48
C TRP A 32 -20.11 -1.87 3.08
N LYS A 33 -21.20 -1.68 2.31
CA LYS A 33 -21.13 -1.14 0.94
C LYS A 33 -20.73 0.32 0.93
N THR A 34 -21.35 1.12 1.79
CA THR A 34 -20.97 2.53 1.98
C THR A 34 -19.54 2.63 2.50
N LEU A 35 -19.15 1.76 3.44
CA LEU A 35 -17.78 1.72 3.95
C LEU A 35 -16.77 1.37 2.84
N ASP A 36 -17.08 0.40 1.98
CA ASP A 36 -16.20 -0.02 0.86
C ASP A 36 -15.89 1.16 -0.08
N ALA A 37 -16.91 1.97 -0.38
CA ALA A 37 -16.78 3.17 -1.20
C ALA A 37 -15.83 4.22 -0.57
N THR A 38 -15.66 4.18 0.75
CA THR A 38 -14.82 5.14 1.49
C THR A 38 -13.42 4.66 1.81
N LEU A 39 -13.12 3.36 1.72
CA LEU A 39 -11.86 2.82 2.25
C LEU A 39 -10.68 2.92 1.28
N THR A 40 -10.84 2.52 0.02
CA THR A 40 -9.68 2.37 -0.90
C THR A 40 -10.03 2.39 -2.39
N ALA A 41 -11.28 2.66 -2.74
CA ALA A 41 -11.77 2.47 -4.12
C ALA A 41 -11.26 3.52 -5.15
N SER A 42 -10.63 4.62 -4.70
CA SER A 42 -10.14 5.67 -5.60
C SER A 42 -8.84 6.33 -5.14
N ASP A 43 -8.05 6.83 -6.11
CA ASP A 43 -6.83 7.62 -5.86
C ASP A 43 -7.08 8.77 -4.90
N LYS A 44 -8.29 9.35 -4.95
CA LYS A 44 -8.71 10.52 -4.17
C LYS A 44 -8.78 10.27 -2.67
N VAL A 45 -8.87 9.00 -2.24
CA VAL A 45 -8.87 8.62 -0.82
C VAL A 45 -7.50 8.10 -0.41
N TYR A 46 -6.94 7.20 -1.21
CA TYR A 46 -5.70 6.49 -0.86
C TYR A 46 -4.49 7.42 -0.74
N ILE A 47 -4.29 8.31 -1.72
CA ILE A 47 -3.11 9.19 -1.76
C ILE A 47 -3.09 10.16 -0.57
N PRO A 48 -4.19 10.87 -0.21
CA PRO A 48 -4.21 11.69 1.00
C PRO A 48 -3.95 10.92 2.30
N GLN A 49 -4.48 9.69 2.43
CA GLN A 49 -4.22 8.87 3.62
C GLN A 49 -2.76 8.44 3.71
N MET A 50 -2.20 7.96 2.60
CA MET A 50 -0.79 7.57 2.55
C MET A 50 0.15 8.76 2.80
N ARG A 51 -0.21 9.98 2.37
CA ARG A 51 0.55 11.19 2.71
C ARG A 51 0.69 11.37 4.22
N ILE A 52 -0.42 11.26 4.96
CA ILE A 52 -0.42 11.39 6.43
C ILE A 52 0.45 10.29 7.05
N CYS A 53 0.29 9.04 6.59
CA CYS A 53 1.09 7.92 7.06
C CYS A 53 2.60 8.15 6.82
N LEU A 54 2.99 8.58 5.62
CA LEU A 54 4.39 8.83 5.27
C LEU A 54 5.00 9.97 6.10
N GLN A 55 4.24 11.03 6.38
CA GLN A 55 4.67 12.12 7.26
C GLN A 55 4.94 11.63 8.69
N GLU A 56 4.04 10.80 9.23
CA GLU A 56 4.21 10.23 10.56
C GLU A 56 5.36 9.21 10.62
N MET A 57 5.48 8.35 9.61
CA MET A 57 6.62 7.43 9.47
C MET A 57 7.93 8.19 9.44
N HIS A 58 8.03 9.27 8.66
CA HIS A 58 9.19 10.15 8.65
C HIS A 58 9.45 10.78 10.02
N ARG A 59 8.41 11.27 10.71
CA ARG A 59 8.54 11.91 12.02
C ARG A 59 9.16 10.99 13.07
N VAL A 60 8.79 9.70 13.08
CA VAL A 60 9.21 8.74 14.12
C VAL A 60 10.49 7.95 13.79
N LEU A 61 10.83 7.86 12.51
CA LEU A 61 12.06 7.20 12.03
C LEU A 61 13.28 8.07 12.35
N SER A 62 14.35 7.45 12.84
CA SER A 62 15.64 8.09 13.08
C SER A 62 16.31 8.42 11.73
N ASN A 63 17.07 9.52 11.64
CA ASN A 63 17.79 9.85 10.40
C ASN A 63 18.78 8.73 10.02
N GLY A 64 19.02 8.55 8.72
CA GLY A 64 19.88 7.50 8.18
C GLY A 64 19.26 6.09 8.13
N HIS A 65 18.08 5.90 8.70
CA HIS A 65 17.42 4.59 8.80
C HIS A 65 16.32 4.41 7.73
N HIS A 66 15.79 3.19 7.64
CA HIS A 66 14.95 2.76 6.52
C HIS A 66 13.46 2.66 6.84
N CYS A 67 12.64 3.05 5.86
CA CYS A 67 11.22 2.77 5.78
C CYS A 67 10.99 1.85 4.58
N ILE A 68 10.46 0.66 4.84
CA ILE A 68 10.25 -0.41 3.86
C ILE A 68 8.75 -0.69 3.78
N LEU A 69 8.17 -0.51 2.59
CA LEU A 69 6.75 -0.76 2.34
C LEU A 69 6.59 -1.91 1.35
N VAL A 70 5.86 -2.95 1.76
CA VAL A 70 5.46 -4.05 0.88
C VAL A 70 4.12 -3.71 0.24
N LEU A 71 4.13 -3.55 -1.07
CA LEU A 71 3.03 -3.06 -1.87
C LEU A 71 2.66 -4.08 -2.93
N GLY A 72 1.49 -3.92 -3.56
CA GLY A 72 1.16 -4.63 -4.78
C GLY A 72 0.72 -3.65 -5.84
N ASP A 73 1.23 -3.87 -7.06
CA ASP A 73 0.74 -3.15 -8.22
C ASP A 73 -0.68 -3.61 -8.57
N VAL A 74 -1.45 -2.66 -9.07
CA VAL A 74 -2.85 -2.90 -9.44
C VAL A 74 -3.00 -2.75 -10.92
N GLU A 75 -3.41 -3.85 -11.56
CA GLU A 75 -3.84 -3.86 -12.95
C GLU A 75 -5.35 -3.59 -12.98
N ARG A 76 -5.73 -2.45 -13.54
CA ARG A 76 -7.14 -2.11 -13.79
C ARG A 76 -7.28 -1.59 -15.21
N ASP A 77 -8.22 -2.16 -15.95
CA ASP A 77 -8.53 -1.76 -17.35
C ASP A 77 -7.31 -1.76 -18.29
N GLY A 78 -6.39 -2.72 -18.11
CA GLY A 78 -5.17 -2.85 -18.92
C GLY A 78 -4.09 -1.80 -18.63
N LYS A 79 -4.27 -0.96 -17.60
CA LYS A 79 -3.25 -0.05 -17.09
C LYS A 79 -2.70 -0.54 -15.76
N THR A 80 -1.41 -0.87 -15.74
CA THR A 80 -0.69 -1.18 -14.51
C THR A 80 -0.39 0.11 -13.76
N ARG A 81 -0.95 0.24 -12.56
CA ARG A 81 -0.59 1.31 -11.63
C ARG A 81 0.58 0.85 -10.78
N ARG A 82 1.71 1.51 -11.00
CA ARG A 82 3.00 1.29 -10.34
C ARG A 82 2.99 1.96 -8.97
N THR A 83 2.47 1.24 -7.98
CA THR A 83 2.12 1.81 -6.66
C THR A 83 3.36 2.21 -5.88
N ALA A 84 4.45 1.44 -6.00
CA ALA A 84 5.72 1.75 -5.33
C ALA A 84 6.32 3.09 -5.80
N GLU A 85 6.31 3.36 -7.10
CA GLU A 85 6.79 4.62 -7.67
C GLU A 85 5.91 5.80 -7.22
N ILE A 86 4.59 5.65 -7.30
CA ILE A 86 3.65 6.69 -6.86
C ILE A 86 3.88 7.04 -5.38
N LEU A 87 4.08 6.03 -4.53
CA LEU A 87 4.34 6.26 -3.11
C LEU A 87 5.75 6.79 -2.82
N ALA A 88 6.76 6.44 -3.63
CA ALA A 88 8.09 7.02 -3.53
C ALA A 88 8.05 8.53 -3.82
N ASP A 89 7.40 8.93 -4.91
CA ASP A 89 7.22 10.34 -5.28
C ASP A 89 6.42 11.09 -4.19
N LEU A 90 5.34 10.47 -3.72
CA LEU A 90 4.52 11.03 -2.63
C LEU A 90 5.33 11.20 -1.34
N ALA A 91 6.22 10.27 -1.00
CA ALA A 91 7.04 10.34 0.20
C ALA A 91 8.03 11.50 0.14
N VAL A 92 8.67 11.71 -1.01
CA VAL A 92 9.55 12.86 -1.26
C VAL A 92 8.76 14.16 -1.10
N GLU A 93 7.61 14.27 -1.75
CA GLU A 93 6.78 15.48 -1.70
C GLU A 93 6.25 15.77 -0.29
N ALA A 94 5.69 14.76 0.38
CA ALA A 94 5.03 14.89 1.68
C ALA A 94 5.98 15.25 2.83
N THR A 95 7.26 14.92 2.68
CA THR A 95 8.31 15.15 3.70
C THR A 95 9.26 16.29 3.33
N GLY A 96 9.03 16.99 2.21
CA GLY A 96 9.94 18.03 1.73
C GLY A 96 11.32 17.50 1.36
N GLY A 97 11.39 16.27 0.84
CA GLY A 97 12.64 15.59 0.47
C GLY A 97 13.37 14.91 1.62
N GLY A 98 12.69 14.68 2.75
CA GLY A 98 13.24 13.97 3.91
C GLY A 98 13.36 12.46 3.72
N PHE A 99 12.57 11.88 2.82
CA PHE A 99 12.78 10.53 2.29
C PHE A 99 13.55 10.54 0.98
N GLU A 100 14.41 9.55 0.82
CA GLU A 100 15.13 9.22 -0.40
C GLU A 100 14.78 7.80 -0.84
N LEU A 101 14.42 7.64 -2.12
CA LEU A 101 14.24 6.32 -2.71
C LEU A 101 15.60 5.61 -2.83
N GLU A 102 15.73 4.46 -2.19
CA GLU A 102 16.94 3.64 -2.28
C GLU A 102 16.77 2.53 -3.32
N MET A 103 15.63 1.81 -3.28
CA MET A 103 15.37 0.69 -4.17
C MET A 103 13.87 0.38 -4.27
N ILE A 104 13.44 -0.13 -5.42
CA ILE A 104 12.19 -0.88 -5.55
C ILE A 104 12.56 -2.29 -5.99
N TYR A 105 12.16 -3.29 -5.22
CA TYR A 105 12.42 -4.69 -5.51
C TYR A 105 11.13 -5.42 -5.91
N ASP A 106 11.21 -6.18 -6.99
CA ASP A 106 10.10 -7.00 -7.49
C ASP A 106 10.22 -8.43 -6.96
N ASP A 107 9.35 -8.80 -6.03
CA ASP A 107 9.28 -10.16 -5.50
C ASP A 107 8.20 -10.96 -6.25
N HIS A 108 8.61 -11.96 -7.03
CA HIS A 108 7.70 -12.79 -7.79
C HIS A 108 7.06 -13.85 -6.89
N ILE A 109 5.72 -13.88 -6.83
CA ILE A 109 4.97 -14.85 -6.05
C ILE A 109 4.69 -16.09 -6.92
N PRO A 110 5.28 -17.26 -6.62
CA PRO A 110 5.01 -18.50 -7.35
C PRO A 110 3.54 -18.90 -7.24
N ASP A 111 2.95 -19.43 -8.32
CA ASP A 111 1.52 -19.74 -8.36
C ASP A 111 1.09 -20.75 -7.28
N GLU A 112 1.98 -21.68 -6.94
CA GLU A 112 1.78 -22.69 -5.88
C GLU A 112 1.53 -22.06 -4.50
N ARG A 113 2.13 -20.89 -4.24
CA ARG A 113 2.01 -20.12 -2.99
C ARG A 113 0.80 -19.17 -2.98
N ARG A 114 0.09 -19.02 -4.11
CA ARG A 114 -1.07 -18.13 -4.21
C ARG A 114 -2.34 -18.83 -3.73
N SER A 115 -3.18 -18.08 -3.01
CA SER A 115 -4.50 -18.55 -2.58
C SER A 115 -5.47 -18.77 -3.75
N ARG A 116 -5.30 -18.00 -4.84
CA ARG A 116 -6.07 -18.12 -6.10
C ARG A 116 -5.16 -18.46 -7.27
N ARG A 117 -4.99 -19.76 -7.52
CA ARG A 117 -4.15 -20.31 -8.59
C ARG A 117 -4.74 -20.08 -9.99
N TYR A 118 -3.88 -20.00 -11.00
CA TYR A 118 -4.27 -19.84 -12.40
C TYR A 118 -5.13 -18.58 -12.71
N THR A 119 -5.08 -17.57 -11.85
CA THR A 119 -5.79 -16.30 -12.06
C THR A 119 -4.83 -15.18 -12.49
N GLN A 120 -5.36 -14.18 -13.18
CA GLN A 120 -4.65 -12.94 -13.53
C GLN A 120 -4.46 -11.97 -12.33
N THR A 121 -4.78 -12.39 -11.10
CA THR A 121 -4.54 -11.55 -9.92
C THR A 121 -3.03 -11.29 -9.73
N THR A 122 -2.66 -10.36 -8.86
CA THR A 122 -1.28 -9.90 -8.64
C THR A 122 -0.28 -11.07 -8.56
N LYS A 123 0.78 -10.98 -9.37
CA LYS A 123 1.85 -11.99 -9.49
C LYS A 123 3.18 -11.55 -8.86
N PHE A 124 3.26 -10.30 -8.44
CA PHE A 124 4.46 -9.69 -7.88
C PHE A 124 4.09 -8.81 -6.69
N GLU A 125 4.88 -8.88 -5.63
CA GLU A 125 4.96 -7.86 -4.59
C GLU A 125 6.04 -6.84 -4.96
N ARG A 126 5.78 -5.58 -4.62
CA ARG A 126 6.64 -4.44 -4.89
C ARG A 126 7.15 -3.94 -3.55
N ILE A 127 8.43 -4.17 -3.25
CA ILE A 127 9.04 -3.75 -2.00
C ILE A 127 9.71 -2.40 -2.23
N LEU A 128 9.10 -1.34 -1.71
CA LEU A 128 9.63 0.03 -1.73
C LEU A 128 10.55 0.23 -0.53
N ILE A 129 11.82 0.53 -0.78
CA ILE A 129 12.84 0.81 0.23
C ILE A 129 13.22 2.29 0.15
N MET A 130 12.97 3.02 1.23
CA MET A 130 13.30 4.43 1.37
C MET A 130 14.19 4.65 2.58
N ARG A 131 15.11 5.60 2.49
CA ARG A 131 15.99 6.02 3.59
C ARG A 131 15.62 7.42 4.05
N LYS A 132 15.54 7.64 5.36
CA LYS A 132 15.37 8.99 5.92
C LYS A 132 16.70 9.73 5.91
N ARG A 133 16.70 10.99 5.46
CA ARG A 133 17.84 11.90 5.50
C ARG A 133 18.04 12.50 6.89
#